data_AF-A0A526S5J7-F1
#
_entry.id   AF-A0A526S5J7-F1
#
_cell.length_a   1.000
_cell.length_b   1.000
_cell.length_c   1.000
_cell.angle_alpha   90.00
_cell.angle_beta   90.00
_cell.angle_gamma   90.00
#
_symmetry.space_group_name_H-M   'P 1'
#
loop_
_entity.id
_entity.type
_entity.pdbx_description
1 polymer ?
#
loop_
_entity_poly.entity_id
_entity_poly.type
_entity_poly.pdbx_seq_one_letter_code
_entity_poly.pdbx_strand_id
1 'polypeptide(L)' 'MLQCGQRIGGVRGVLDSRSVKAREAKTRGYDAGKKIVRRKRHIAVHTDGRLLTVNVTPADISDVPERR' A
#
# COMPACT_ATOMS: atom_id res chain seq x y z
N MET A 1 -0.94 -4.17 6.76
CA MET A 1 -2.04 -4.94 7.38
C MET A 1 -2.70 -5.64 6.21
N LEU A 2 -2.69 -6.97 6.17
CA LEU A 2 -3.21 -7.71 5.02
C LEU A 2 -4.73 -7.66 5.08
N GLN A 3 -5.38 -6.94 4.17
CA GLN A 3 -6.84 -6.85 4.16
C GLN A 3 -7.37 -7.77 3.04
N CYS A 4 -8.09 -8.82 3.43
CA CYS A 4 -8.85 -9.66 2.52
C CYS A 4 -10.23 -9.00 2.33
N GLY A 5 -10.50 -8.43 1.15
CA GLY A 5 -11.74 -7.70 0.86
C GLY A 5 -12.54 -8.35 -0.26
N GLN A 6 -13.87 -8.45 -0.09
CA GLN A 6 -14.84 -8.85 -1.12
C GLN A 6 -15.28 -7.68 -2.02
N ARG A 7 -15.95 -8.03 -3.13
CA ARG A 7 -15.79 -7.37 -4.44
C ARG A 7 -16.94 -6.48 -4.91
N ILE A 8 -16.58 -5.53 -5.76
CA ILE A 8 -17.39 -5.17 -6.94
C ILE A 8 -17.17 -6.24 -8.06
N GLY A 9 -17.86 -7.39 -7.94
CA GLY A 9 -18.27 -8.34 -9.01
C GLY A 9 -17.77 -9.83 -9.14
N GLY A 10 -17.08 -10.49 -8.17
CA GLY A 10 -16.48 -11.88 -8.29
C GLY A 10 -14.93 -12.26 -8.23
N VAL A 11 -13.94 -11.45 -8.62
CA VAL A 11 -12.46 -11.53 -8.48
C VAL A 11 -12.07 -11.45 -7.01
N ARG A 12 -11.39 -12.46 -6.50
CA ARG A 12 -10.82 -12.47 -5.15
C ARG A 12 -9.35 -12.08 -5.26
N GLY A 13 -8.88 -11.21 -4.38
CA GLY A 13 -7.51 -10.75 -4.36
C GLY A 13 -7.10 -10.25 -2.99
N VAL A 14 -5.80 -10.24 -2.75
CA VAL A 14 -5.19 -9.75 -1.51
C VAL A 14 -4.60 -8.37 -1.76
N LEU A 15 -4.93 -7.41 -0.89
CA LEU A 15 -4.29 -6.10 -0.87
C LEU A 15 -3.37 -6.02 0.36
N ASP A 16 -2.08 -5.83 0.11
CA ASP A 16 -1.10 -5.52 1.15
C ASP A 16 -0.63 -4.08 1.01
N SER A 17 -0.68 -3.34 2.11
CA SER A 17 0.08 -2.11 2.26
C SER A 17 1.15 -2.26 3.33
N ARG A 18 2.41 -2.12 2.90
CA ARG A 18 3.60 -2.21 3.75
C ARG A 18 4.52 -1.06 3.43
N SER A 19 5.33 -0.62 4.40
CA SER A 19 6.26 0.48 4.13
C SER A 19 7.66 0.12 4.54
N VAL A 20 8.61 0.53 3.71
CA VAL A 20 10.01 0.11 3.68
C VAL A 20 10.88 1.34 3.86
N LYS A 21 11.95 1.22 4.65
CA LYS A 21 12.91 2.30 4.88
C LYS A 21 13.52 2.72 3.54
N ALA A 22 13.45 4.01 3.22
CA ALA A 22 13.97 4.53 1.96
C ALA A 22 15.04 5.58 2.29
N ARG A 23 16.33 5.21 2.20
CA ARG A 23 17.47 6.10 2.51
C ARG A 23 17.92 6.95 1.31
N GLU A 24 17.57 6.55 0.07
CA GLU A 24 18.00 7.21 -1.18
C GLU A 24 16.88 7.50 -2.21
N ALA A 25 15.60 7.54 -1.80
CA ALA A 25 14.51 7.92 -2.70
C ALA A 25 14.37 9.46 -2.87
N LYS A 26 13.99 9.94 -4.06
CA LYS A 26 13.77 11.37 -4.37
C LYS A 26 12.55 11.98 -3.66
N THR A 27 11.46 11.22 -3.48
CA THR A 27 10.22 11.69 -2.80
C THR A 27 9.90 10.73 -1.65
N ARG A 28 9.78 11.19 -0.41
CA ARG A 28 9.59 10.32 0.78
C ARG A 28 8.60 10.91 1.74
N GLY A 29 8.03 10.03 2.57
CA GLY A 29 7.17 10.42 3.67
C GLY A 29 7.75 10.08 5.02
N TYR A 30 7.42 10.90 6.00
CA TYR A 30 7.66 10.56 7.40
C TYR A 30 6.48 9.75 7.93
N ASP A 31 6.79 8.63 8.57
CA ASP A 31 5.79 7.84 9.24
C ASP A 31 5.84 8.08 10.74
N ALA A 32 4.83 8.76 11.27
CA ALA A 32 4.75 9.05 12.70
C ALA A 32 4.62 7.80 13.57
N GLY A 33 3.93 6.76 13.07
CA GLY A 33 3.72 5.50 13.81
C GLY A 33 5.02 4.71 14.02
N LYS A 34 5.97 4.80 13.09
CA LYS A 34 7.29 4.14 13.18
C LYS A 34 8.44 5.10 13.40
N LYS A 35 8.18 6.40 13.44
CA LYS A 35 9.14 7.50 13.58
C LYS A 35 10.31 7.46 12.60
N ILE A 36 10.06 7.03 11.36
CA ILE A 36 11.11 6.88 10.32
C ILE A 36 10.64 7.43 8.97
N VAL A 37 11.60 7.90 8.17
CA VAL A 37 11.38 8.26 6.76
C VAL A 37 11.31 6.98 5.91
N ARG A 38 10.19 6.78 5.21
CA ARG A 38 9.92 5.54 4.47
C ARG A 38 9.05 5.80 3.22
N ARG A 39 8.90 4.77 2.39
CA ARG A 39 7.90 4.72 1.30
C ARG A 39 6.94 3.58 1.57
N LYS A 40 5.67 3.77 1.21
CA LYS A 40 4.60 2.77 1.32
C LYS A 40 4.36 2.14 -0.04
N ARG A 41 4.20 0.82 -0.06
CA ARG A 41 3.84 0.05 -1.25
C ARG A 41 2.45 -0.53 -1.05
N HIS A 42 1.65 -0.49 -2.11
CA HIS A 42 0.35 -1.11 -2.24
C HIS A 42 0.49 -2.19 -3.29
N ILE A 43 0.29 -3.44 -2.88
CA ILE A 43 0.39 -4.60 -3.76
C ILE A 43 -0.96 -5.27 -3.78
N ALA A 44 -1.55 -5.37 -4.97
CA ALA A 44 -2.73 -6.17 -5.23
C ALA A 44 -2.31 -7.45 -5.94
N VAL A 45 -2.67 -8.60 -5.37
CA VAL A 45 -2.40 -9.92 -5.94
C VAL A 45 -3.72 -10.66 -6.11
N HIS A 46 -3.91 -11.28 -7.26
CA HIS A 46 -5.04 -12.18 -7.51
C HIS A 46 -4.87 -13.49 -6.75
N THR A 47 -5.96 -14.19 -6.44
CA THR A 47 -5.90 -15.45 -5.67
C THR A 47 -5.14 -16.58 -6.36
N ASP A 48 -4.93 -16.51 -7.68
CA ASP A 48 -4.11 -17.47 -8.43
C ASP A 48 -2.60 -17.13 -8.41
N GLY A 49 -2.19 -16.10 -7.66
CA GLY A 49 -0.80 -15.66 -7.55
C GLY A 49 -0.38 -14.60 -8.57
N ARG A 50 -1.27 -14.14 -9.45
CA ARG A 50 -0.94 -13.08 -10.42
C ARG A 50 -0.89 -11.69 -9.77
N LEU A 51 0.13 -10.91 -10.11
CA LEU A 51 0.25 -9.52 -9.68
C LEU A 51 -0.73 -8.65 -10.47
N LEU A 52 -1.64 -7.96 -9.77
CA LEU A 52 -2.63 -7.06 -10.39
C LEU A 52 -2.11 -5.62 -10.44
N THR A 53 -1.47 -5.15 -9.36
CA THR A 53 -0.97 -3.78 -9.29
C THR A 53 0.09 -3.61 -8.23
N VAL A 54 1.04 -2.70 -8.50
CA VAL A 54 2.00 -2.19 -7.52
C VAL A 54 2.00 -0.68 -7.61
N ASN A 55 1.65 -0.01 -6.50
CA ASN A 55 1.76 1.43 -6.38
C ASN A 55 2.68 1.78 -5.20
N VAL A 56 3.55 2.78 -5.37
CA VAL A 56 4.49 3.20 -4.32
C VAL A 56 4.32 4.68 -4.06
N THR A 57 3.91 5.01 -2.84
CA THR A 57 3.66 6.37 -2.38
C THR A 57 4.63 6.77 -1.26
N PRO A 58 4.88 8.07 -1.08
CA PRO A 58 5.40 8.60 0.18
C PRO A 58 4.57 8.10 1.38
N ALA A 59 5.23 7.79 2.49
CA ALA A 59 4.57 7.15 3.63
C ALA A 59 3.63 8.04 4.45
N ASP A 60 3.67 9.35 4.22
CA ASP A 60 2.78 10.36 4.78
C ASP A 60 1.41 10.40 4.09
N ILE A 61 1.30 9.79 2.90
CA ILE A 61 0.02 9.67 2.17
C ILE A 61 -0.79 8.51 2.75
N SER A 62 -2.01 8.82 3.19
CA SER A 62 -2.95 7.86 3.77
C SER A 62 -3.73 7.09 2.69
N ASP A 63 -4.11 5.83 3.00
CA ASP A 63 -4.87 4.96 2.07
C ASP A 63 -6.38 5.25 2.10
N VAL A 64 -6.80 6.18 2.98
CA VAL A 64 -8.20 6.50 3.18
C VAL A 64 -8.59 7.50 2.09
N PRO A 65 -9.57 7.21 1.24
CA PRO A 65 -10.12 8.25 0.38
C PRO A 65 -10.69 9.35 1.28
N GLU A 66 -10.36 10.60 0.95
CA GLU A 66 -10.90 11.76 1.64
C GLU A 66 -12.43 11.69 1.59
N ARG A 67 -13.07 11.31 2.70
CA ARG A 67 -14.53 11.30 2.78
C ARG A 67 -14.97 12.75 2.87
N ARG A 68 -15.51 13.25 1.77
CA ARG A 68 -16.39 14.42 1.78
C ARG A 68 -17.83 13.98 2.03
#